data_AF-A0A963M5W0-F1
#
_entry.id   AF-A0A963M5W0-F1
#
_cell.length_a   1.000
_cell.length_b   1.000
_cell.length_c   1.000
_cell.angle_alpha   90.00
_cell.angle_beta   90.00
_cell.angle_gamma   90.00
#
_symmetry.space_group_name_H-M   'P 1'
#
loop_
_entity.id
_entity.type
_entity.pdbx_description
1 polymer ?
#
loop_
_entity_poly.entity_id
_entity_poly.type
_entity_poly.pdbx_seq_one_letter_code
_entity_poly.pdbx_strand_id
1 'polypeptide(L)'
;MLNRSLLALTSVVHLLRPAIAFLIRNGVAHPAFAAAAKELFLQQARAELERDSRQPSLSALTILSGVHRCDVRKLTATPDSQDRHAQQDLNLASQVVSRWLSDPRYLARDGSPAALARSVPVVAAGLKKTRRASFDELASSLSTDVRPRAVLNELERLGMVAVEGDRVRLLEPGFVPRQGFAEMATLMSENVRDHVAAATLNL
;
A
#
# COMPACT_ATOMS: atom_id res chain seq x y z
N MET A 1 -15.20 -5.50 -34.21
CA MET A 1 -13.80 -5.05 -34.40
C MET A 1 -13.22 -4.72 -33.03
N LEU A 2 -12.07 -5.27 -32.66
CA LEU A 2 -11.40 -4.92 -31.40
C LEU A 2 -10.85 -3.49 -31.50
N ASN A 3 -11.17 -2.64 -30.53
CA ASN A 3 -10.68 -1.27 -30.42
C ASN A 3 -9.18 -1.29 -30.07
N ARG A 4 -8.35 -0.47 -30.74
CA ARG A 4 -6.90 -0.34 -30.47
C ARG A 4 -6.62 -0.07 -28.97
N SER A 5 -7.43 0.79 -28.34
CA SER A 5 -7.28 1.08 -26.91
C SER A 5 -7.55 -0.14 -26.02
N LEU A 6 -8.52 -0.98 -26.41
CA LEU A 6 -8.82 -2.22 -25.69
C LEU A 6 -7.69 -3.25 -25.85
N LEU A 7 -7.11 -3.39 -27.05
CA LEU A 7 -5.96 -4.28 -27.27
C LEU A 7 -4.74 -3.85 -26.46
N ALA A 8 -4.44 -2.54 -26.43
CA ALA A 8 -3.36 -2.00 -25.60
C ALA A 8 -3.61 -2.29 -24.11
N LEU A 9 -4.82 -2.01 -23.60
CA LEU A 9 -5.19 -2.29 -22.21
C LEU A 9 -5.04 -3.78 -21.87
N THR A 10 -5.59 -4.66 -22.71
CA THR A 10 -5.57 -6.12 -22.44
C THR A 10 -4.14 -6.66 -22.42
N SER A 11 -3.28 -6.15 -23.31
CA SER A 11 -1.85 -6.53 -23.38
C SER A 11 -1.10 -6.06 -22.14
N VAL A 12 -1.29 -4.81 -21.71
CA VAL A 12 -0.63 -4.27 -20.51
C VAL A 12 -1.13 -4.98 -19.24
N VAL A 13 -2.43 -5.28 -19.13
CA VAL A 13 -2.98 -6.05 -17.99
C VAL A 13 -2.32 -7.43 -17.88
N HIS A 14 -1.99 -8.06 -19.01
CA HIS A 14 -1.27 -9.33 -19.00
C HIS A 14 0.15 -9.17 -18.41
N LEU A 15 0.87 -8.13 -18.80
CA LEU A 15 2.21 -7.79 -18.27
C LEU A 15 2.18 -7.42 -16.78
N LEU A 16 1.10 -6.75 -16.32
CA LEU A 16 0.96 -6.33 -14.93
C LEU A 16 0.65 -7.48 -13.97
N ARG A 17 0.11 -8.62 -14.44
CA ARG A 17 -0.25 -9.75 -13.55
C ARG A 17 0.88 -10.18 -12.60
N PRO A 18 2.13 -10.47 -13.05
CA PRO A 18 3.22 -10.79 -12.14
C PRO A 18 3.61 -9.61 -11.23
N ALA A 19 3.55 -8.36 -11.71
CA ALA A 19 3.84 -7.18 -10.91
C ALA A 19 2.81 -6.99 -9.77
N ILE A 20 1.52 -7.11 -10.06
CA ILE A 20 0.45 -7.05 -9.05
C ILE A 20 0.59 -8.18 -8.03
N ALA A 21 0.94 -9.39 -8.47
CA ALA A 21 1.21 -10.50 -7.55
C ALA A 21 2.41 -10.19 -6.63
N PHE A 22 3.48 -9.58 -7.17
CA PHE A 22 4.62 -9.12 -6.38
C PHE A 22 4.21 -8.05 -5.36
N LEU A 23 3.41 -7.06 -5.75
CA LEU A 23 2.87 -6.03 -4.84
C LEU A 23 2.09 -6.64 -3.68
N ILE A 24 1.14 -7.54 -3.96
CA ILE A 24 0.33 -8.22 -2.92
C ILE A 24 1.21 -9.04 -1.97
N ARG A 25 2.19 -9.79 -2.51
CA ARG A 25 3.12 -10.57 -1.69
C ARG A 25 3.87 -9.68 -0.70
N ASN A 26 4.22 -8.47 -1.12
CA ASN A 26 4.86 -7.44 -0.32
C ASN A 26 3.85 -6.43 0.28
N GLY A 27 2.61 -6.84 0.54
CA GLY A 27 1.64 -6.02 1.31
C GLY A 27 1.24 -4.69 0.67
N VAL A 28 1.51 -4.43 -0.59
CA VAL A 28 1.01 -3.23 -1.27
C VAL A 28 -0.44 -3.48 -1.68
N ALA A 29 -1.36 -2.68 -1.13
CA ALA A 29 -2.78 -2.77 -1.43
C ALA A 29 -3.17 -1.97 -2.68
N HIS A 30 -4.35 -2.28 -3.22
CA HIS A 30 -4.91 -1.61 -4.40
C HIS A 30 -4.92 -0.07 -4.31
N PRO A 31 -5.34 0.58 -3.19
CA PRO A 31 -5.36 2.04 -3.12
C PRO A 31 -3.99 2.68 -3.36
N ALA A 32 -2.92 2.14 -2.75
CA ALA A 32 -1.55 2.62 -2.95
C ALA A 32 -1.11 2.49 -4.42
N PHE A 33 -1.35 1.33 -5.04
CA PHE A 33 -1.03 1.15 -6.46
C PHE A 33 -1.87 2.07 -7.36
N ALA A 34 -3.16 2.25 -7.06
CA ALA A 34 -4.04 3.11 -7.83
C ALA A 34 -3.61 4.59 -7.73
N ALA A 35 -3.17 5.05 -6.56
CA ALA A 35 -2.62 6.39 -6.37
C ALA A 35 -1.34 6.59 -7.21
N ALA A 36 -0.38 5.67 -7.11
CA ALA A 36 0.85 5.70 -7.91
C ALA A 36 0.57 5.62 -9.43
N ALA A 37 -0.41 4.80 -9.83
CA ALA A 37 -0.82 4.69 -11.23
C ALA A 37 -1.43 6.00 -11.76
N LYS A 38 -2.26 6.70 -10.97
CA LYS A 38 -2.79 8.02 -11.36
C LYS A 38 -1.66 9.02 -11.62
N GLU A 39 -0.64 9.02 -10.78
CA GLU A 39 0.53 9.87 -10.96
C GLU A 39 1.29 9.52 -12.25
N LEU A 40 1.54 8.23 -12.50
CA LEU A 40 2.17 7.76 -13.74
C LEU A 40 1.36 8.16 -14.99
N PHE A 41 0.03 7.99 -14.98
CA PHE A 41 -0.83 8.43 -16.09
C PHE A 41 -0.72 9.93 -16.34
N LEU A 42 -0.62 10.74 -15.28
CA LEU A 42 -0.48 12.18 -15.39
C LEU A 42 0.89 12.58 -15.95
N GLN A 43 1.96 11.92 -15.49
CA GLN A 43 3.33 12.12 -16.00
C GLN A 43 3.42 11.78 -17.49
N GLN A 44 2.87 10.64 -17.92
CA GLN A 44 2.89 10.23 -19.33
C GLN A 44 1.99 11.14 -20.21
N ALA A 45 0.82 11.55 -19.71
CA ALA A 45 -0.01 12.52 -20.43
C ALA A 45 0.70 13.87 -20.62
N ARG A 46 1.44 14.33 -19.62
CA ARG A 46 2.25 15.54 -19.74
C ARG A 46 3.35 15.39 -20.78
N ALA A 47 4.11 14.29 -20.74
CA ALA A 47 5.17 14.02 -21.72
C ALA A 47 4.63 13.98 -23.15
N GLU A 48 3.44 13.38 -23.36
CA GLU A 48 2.81 13.33 -24.67
C GLU A 48 2.36 14.72 -25.17
N LEU A 49 1.82 15.57 -24.30
CA LEU A 49 1.48 16.96 -24.64
C LEU A 49 2.74 17.77 -25.00
N GLU A 50 3.82 17.60 -24.23
CA GLU A 50 5.09 18.28 -24.49
C GLU A 50 5.73 17.80 -25.80
N ARG A 51 5.64 16.50 -26.12
CA ARG A 51 6.06 15.92 -27.41
C ARG A 51 5.33 16.55 -28.60
N ASP A 52 4.05 16.84 -28.43
CA ASP A 52 3.22 17.54 -29.42
C ASP A 52 3.38 19.08 -29.38
N SER A 53 4.31 19.62 -28.59
CA SER A 53 4.47 21.07 -28.37
C SER A 53 3.21 21.78 -27.84
N ARG A 54 2.36 21.06 -27.10
CA ARG A 54 1.13 21.57 -26.49
C ARG A 54 1.37 21.89 -25.01
N GLN A 55 0.81 23.01 -24.56
CA GLN A 55 0.87 23.39 -23.15
C GLN A 55 0.08 22.39 -22.28
N PRO A 56 0.68 21.82 -21.20
CA PRO A 56 0.04 20.83 -20.33
C PRO A 56 -0.93 21.49 -19.34
N SER A 57 -1.98 22.11 -19.87
CA SER A 57 -3.04 22.72 -19.07
C SER A 57 -3.82 21.66 -18.26
N LEU A 58 -4.44 22.09 -17.15
CA LEU A 58 -5.23 21.22 -16.29
C LEU A 58 -6.33 20.44 -17.04
N SER A 59 -7.00 21.09 -18.00
CA SER A 59 -8.02 20.49 -18.85
C SER A 59 -7.42 19.47 -19.82
N ALA A 60 -6.30 19.80 -20.48
CA ALA A 60 -5.61 18.87 -21.38
C ALA A 60 -5.15 17.61 -20.64
N LEU A 61 -4.59 17.77 -19.44
CA LEU A 61 -4.15 16.66 -18.58
C LEU A 61 -5.32 15.79 -18.14
N THR A 62 -6.44 16.37 -17.71
CA THR A 62 -7.65 15.62 -17.32
C THR A 62 -8.19 14.81 -18.50
N ILE A 63 -8.26 15.40 -19.69
CA ILE A 63 -8.78 14.74 -20.90
C ILE A 63 -7.86 13.59 -21.34
N LEU A 64 -6.55 13.82 -21.39
CA LEU A 64 -5.61 12.85 -21.93
C LEU A 64 -5.34 11.69 -20.96
N SER A 65 -5.18 11.98 -19.65
CA SER A 65 -4.91 10.95 -18.65
C SER A 65 -6.18 10.21 -18.17
N GLY A 66 -7.35 10.82 -18.33
CA GLY A 66 -8.60 10.34 -17.71
C GLY A 66 -8.66 10.49 -16.18
N VAL A 67 -7.63 11.08 -15.56
CA VAL A 67 -7.59 11.33 -14.11
C VAL A 67 -8.50 12.51 -13.78
N HIS A 68 -9.32 12.36 -12.73
CA HIS A 68 -10.29 13.38 -12.36
C HIS A 68 -9.62 14.71 -12.02
N ARG A 69 -10.25 15.83 -12.40
CA ARG A 69 -9.69 17.18 -12.25
C ARG A 69 -9.26 17.50 -10.80
N CYS A 70 -9.98 17.00 -9.80
CA CYS A 70 -9.60 17.21 -8.39
C CYS A 70 -8.29 16.50 -8.03
N ASP A 71 -8.08 15.29 -8.54
CA ASP A 71 -6.85 14.51 -8.32
C ASP A 71 -5.68 15.14 -9.09
N VAL A 72 -5.91 15.57 -10.34
CA VAL A 72 -4.87 16.30 -11.11
C VAL A 72 -4.41 17.54 -10.35
N ARG A 73 -5.33 18.36 -9.84
CA ARG A 73 -4.96 19.55 -9.05
C ARG A 73 -4.12 19.21 -7.83
N LYS A 74 -4.47 18.15 -7.09
CA LYS A 74 -3.72 17.69 -5.92
C LYS A 74 -2.33 17.21 -6.31
N LEU A 75 -2.23 16.38 -7.35
CA LEU A 75 -0.97 15.78 -7.82
C LEU A 75 -0.03 16.81 -8.49
N THR A 76 -0.57 17.90 -9.05
CA THR A 76 0.23 19.01 -9.58
C THR A 76 0.63 20.05 -8.53
N ALA A 77 0.11 19.95 -7.29
CA ALA A 77 0.50 20.84 -6.21
C ALA A 77 1.87 20.43 -5.62
N THR A 78 2.59 21.41 -5.07
CA THR A 78 4.00 21.37 -4.63
C THR A 78 4.35 20.21 -3.66
N PRO A 79 5.63 19.76 -3.56
CA PRO A 79 6.06 18.47 -2.96
C PRO A 79 5.72 18.22 -1.49
N ASP A 80 5.37 19.24 -0.72
CA ASP A 80 4.98 19.17 0.72
C ASP A 80 3.74 18.30 1.02
N SER A 81 3.16 17.71 -0.03
CA SER A 81 2.00 16.83 0.02
C SER A 81 2.34 15.36 -0.19
N GLN A 82 3.55 15.01 -0.66
CA GLN A 82 3.95 13.63 -0.94
C GLN A 82 4.11 12.79 0.35
N ASP A 83 4.68 13.37 1.41
CA ASP A 83 4.83 12.70 2.71
C ASP A 83 3.49 12.33 3.37
N ARG A 84 2.43 13.09 3.08
CA ARG A 84 1.07 12.85 3.63
C ARG A 84 0.31 11.74 2.92
N HIS A 85 0.55 11.51 1.63
CA HIS A 85 -0.12 10.43 0.88
C HIS A 85 0.46 9.06 1.20
N ALA A 86 1.78 8.96 1.43
CA ALA A 86 2.44 7.72 1.82
C ALA A 86 1.87 7.10 3.12
N GLN A 87 1.34 7.93 4.03
CA GLN A 87 0.69 7.47 5.26
C GLN A 87 -0.80 7.12 5.10
N GLN A 88 -1.51 7.70 4.13
CA GLN A 88 -2.96 7.53 3.97
C GLN A 88 -3.35 6.31 3.12
N ASP A 89 -2.45 5.78 2.28
CA ASP A 89 -2.74 4.67 1.36
C ASP A 89 -2.20 3.30 1.81
N LEU A 90 -1.70 3.21 3.05
CA LEU A 90 -1.22 1.97 3.63
C LEU A 90 -2.34 0.92 3.73
N ASN A 91 -2.01 -0.35 3.51
CA ASN A 91 -2.95 -1.45 3.72
C ASN A 91 -3.39 -1.51 5.21
N LEU A 92 -4.50 -2.18 5.49
CA LEU A 92 -5.03 -2.28 6.86
C LEU A 92 -4.02 -2.89 7.85
N ALA A 93 -3.19 -3.84 7.41
CA ALA A 93 -2.16 -4.45 8.24
C ALA A 93 -1.10 -3.42 8.69
N SER A 94 -0.60 -2.59 7.77
CA SER A 94 0.33 -1.50 8.04
C SER A 94 -0.29 -0.43 8.93
N GLN A 95 -1.57 -0.10 8.75
CA GLN A 95 -2.27 0.82 9.66
C GLN A 95 -2.35 0.27 11.09
N VAL A 96 -2.62 -1.04 11.23
CA VAL A 96 -2.64 -1.74 12.51
C VAL A 96 -1.27 -1.72 13.18
N VAL A 97 -0.19 -2.01 12.45
CA VAL A 97 1.19 -1.92 12.97
C VAL A 97 1.51 -0.48 13.38
N SER A 98 1.27 0.51 12.52
CA SER A 98 1.53 1.92 12.83
C SER A 98 0.81 2.38 14.09
N ARG A 99 -0.46 1.97 14.27
CA ARG A 99 -1.22 2.30 15.48
C ARG A 99 -0.68 1.57 16.71
N TRP A 100 -0.29 0.31 16.58
CA TRP A 100 0.34 -0.44 17.67
C TRP A 100 1.64 0.22 18.13
N LEU A 101 2.46 0.71 17.19
CA LEU A 101 3.72 1.39 17.48
C LEU A 101 3.56 2.81 18.07
N SER A 102 2.41 3.46 17.86
CA SER A 102 2.24 4.89 18.19
C SER A 102 1.29 5.16 19.36
N ASP A 103 0.31 4.29 19.60
CA ASP A 103 -0.72 4.52 20.64
C ASP A 103 -0.25 3.93 21.99
N PRO A 104 -0.10 4.75 23.05
CA PRO A 104 0.38 4.31 24.36
C PRO A 104 -0.40 3.15 24.99
N ARG A 105 -1.64 2.89 24.54
CA ARG A 105 -2.45 1.75 24.99
C ARG A 105 -1.85 0.40 24.60
N TYR A 106 -1.04 0.36 23.54
CA TYR A 106 -0.43 -0.86 23.00
C TYR A 106 1.08 -0.90 23.21
N LEU A 107 1.64 0.05 23.97
CA LEU A 107 3.05 0.10 24.33
C LEU A 107 3.28 -0.45 25.73
N ALA A 108 4.44 -1.07 25.93
CA ALA A 108 4.96 -1.47 27.22
C ALA A 108 5.55 -0.25 27.96
N ARG A 109 5.92 -0.43 29.23
CA ARG A 109 6.42 0.66 30.09
C ARG A 109 7.73 1.28 29.60
N ASP A 110 8.51 0.52 28.82
CA ASP A 110 9.76 0.95 28.19
C ASP A 110 9.55 1.63 26.82
N GLY A 111 8.30 1.80 26.38
CA GLY A 111 7.97 2.37 25.07
C GLY A 111 8.05 1.36 23.92
N SER A 112 8.42 0.11 24.18
CA SER A 112 8.41 -0.94 23.16
C SER A 112 6.98 -1.44 22.88
N PRO A 113 6.71 -2.06 21.72
CA PRO A 113 5.38 -2.56 21.42
C PRO A 113 5.02 -3.74 22.33
N ALA A 114 3.94 -3.61 23.10
CA ALA A 114 3.54 -4.66 24.04
C ALA A 114 2.98 -5.88 23.30
N ALA A 115 3.26 -7.09 23.80
CA ALA A 115 2.57 -8.30 23.35
C ALA A 115 1.09 -8.25 23.78
N LEU A 116 0.18 -8.24 22.80
CA LEU A 116 -1.26 -8.12 23.02
C LEU A 116 -1.90 -9.50 23.21
N ALA A 117 -2.95 -9.58 24.02
CA ALA A 117 -3.81 -10.77 24.02
C ALA A 117 -4.54 -10.87 22.68
N ARG A 118 -4.86 -12.07 22.19
CA ARG A 118 -5.56 -12.21 20.90
C ARG A 118 -6.95 -11.57 20.96
N SER A 119 -7.72 -11.92 21.97
CA SER A 119 -9.04 -11.36 22.25
C SER A 119 -9.18 -11.01 23.74
N VAL A 120 -10.22 -10.26 24.09
CA VAL A 120 -10.54 -9.99 25.49
C VAL A 120 -11.21 -11.25 26.08
N PRO A 121 -10.66 -11.84 27.16
CA PRO A 121 -11.32 -12.96 27.83
C PRO A 121 -12.73 -12.56 28.31
N VAL A 122 -13.72 -13.43 28.12
CA VAL A 122 -15.14 -13.18 28.46
C VAL A 122 -15.29 -12.75 29.93
N VAL A 123 -14.52 -13.34 30.84
CA VAL A 123 -14.50 -13.02 32.28
C VAL A 123 -13.96 -11.63 32.61
N ALA A 124 -13.19 -10.99 31.72
CA ALA A 124 -12.63 -9.66 31.92
C ALA A 124 -13.50 -8.54 31.33
N ALA A 125 -14.58 -8.86 30.60
CA ALA A 125 -15.43 -7.89 29.91
C ALA A 125 -16.16 -6.90 30.84
N GLY A 126 -16.26 -7.20 32.15
CA GLY A 126 -16.87 -6.33 33.17
C GLY A 126 -15.89 -5.56 34.07
N LEU A 127 -14.58 -5.83 33.98
CA LEU A 127 -13.57 -5.28 34.91
C LEU A 127 -12.71 -4.23 34.20
N LYS A 128 -13.15 -2.96 34.22
CA LYS A 128 -12.44 -1.82 33.59
C LYS A 128 -10.99 -1.62 34.08
N LYS A 129 -10.64 -2.09 35.27
CA LYS A 129 -9.35 -1.82 35.93
C LYS A 129 -8.21 -2.78 35.56
N THR A 130 -8.51 -3.90 34.89
CA THR A 130 -7.55 -4.98 34.57
C THR A 130 -7.60 -5.45 33.11
N ARG A 131 -8.37 -4.77 32.25
CA ARG A 131 -8.47 -5.12 30.83
C ARG A 131 -7.13 -4.85 30.13
N ARG A 132 -6.39 -5.91 29.83
CA ARG A 132 -5.20 -5.83 28.96
C ARG A 132 -5.67 -5.55 27.53
N ALA A 133 -4.95 -4.69 26.82
CA ALA A 133 -5.23 -4.42 25.41
C ALA A 133 -5.16 -5.72 24.59
N SER A 134 -6.07 -5.87 23.64
CA SER A 134 -6.16 -7.04 22.76
C SER A 134 -5.96 -6.67 21.30
N PHE A 135 -5.49 -7.63 20.51
CA PHE A 135 -5.34 -7.49 19.08
C PHE A 135 -6.70 -7.25 18.40
N ASP A 136 -7.75 -7.97 18.83
CA ASP A 136 -9.11 -7.78 18.30
C ASP A 136 -9.62 -6.35 18.48
N GLU A 137 -9.35 -5.73 19.63
CA GLU A 137 -9.71 -4.34 19.91
C GLU A 137 -8.92 -3.36 19.02
N LEU A 138 -7.62 -3.59 18.85
CA LEU A 138 -6.77 -2.79 17.96
C LEU A 138 -7.27 -2.85 16.51
N ALA A 139 -7.47 -4.05 15.97
CA ALA A 139 -7.94 -4.23 14.59
C ALA A 139 -9.34 -3.63 14.38
N SER A 140 -10.26 -3.87 15.32
CA SER A 140 -11.63 -3.35 15.25
C SER A 140 -11.70 -1.83 15.39
N SER A 141 -10.70 -1.21 16.02
CA SER A 141 -10.61 0.26 16.12
C SER A 141 -10.26 0.96 14.79
N LEU A 142 -9.80 0.19 13.80
CA LEU A 142 -9.40 0.68 12.48
C LEU A 142 -10.37 0.25 11.37
N SER A 143 -10.99 -0.92 11.49
CA SER A 143 -11.99 -1.38 10.52
C SER A 143 -13.04 -2.28 11.18
N THR A 144 -14.31 -2.01 10.92
CA THR A 144 -15.44 -2.86 11.30
C THR A 144 -15.79 -3.90 10.23
N ASP A 145 -15.34 -3.68 8.99
CA ASP A 145 -15.69 -4.50 7.83
C ASP A 145 -14.76 -5.72 7.68
N VAL A 146 -13.57 -5.67 8.29
CA VAL A 146 -12.59 -6.75 8.26
C VAL A 146 -12.47 -7.39 9.64
N ARG A 147 -12.69 -8.71 9.71
CA ARG A 147 -12.55 -9.47 10.96
C ARG A 147 -11.10 -9.41 11.46
N PRO A 148 -10.86 -9.19 12.77
CA PRO A 148 -9.52 -9.19 13.33
C PRO A 148 -8.68 -10.42 12.98
N ARG A 149 -9.27 -11.61 12.96
CA ARG A 149 -8.56 -12.84 12.57
C ARG A 149 -7.98 -12.77 11.15
N ALA A 150 -8.67 -12.12 10.20
CA ALA A 150 -8.16 -11.96 8.84
C ALA A 150 -6.96 -11.00 8.81
N VAL A 151 -7.02 -9.90 9.58
CA VAL A 151 -5.90 -8.97 9.76
C VAL A 151 -4.70 -9.68 10.39
N LEU A 152 -4.93 -10.49 11.42
CA LEU A 152 -3.89 -11.27 12.09
C LEU A 152 -3.21 -12.23 11.10
N ASN A 153 -3.99 -12.98 10.33
CA ASN A 153 -3.46 -13.89 9.32
C ASN A 153 -2.59 -13.16 8.28
N GLU A 154 -2.99 -11.94 7.89
CA GLU A 154 -2.23 -11.12 6.95
C GLU A 154 -0.92 -10.62 7.57
N LEU A 155 -0.95 -10.18 8.82
CA LEU A 155 0.27 -9.78 9.54
C LEU A 155 1.23 -10.97 9.75
N GLU A 156 0.71 -12.17 10.03
CA GLU A 156 1.51 -13.40 10.12
C GLU A 156 2.11 -13.74 8.73
N ARG A 157 1.32 -13.66 7.65
CA ARG A 157 1.79 -13.88 6.27
C ARG A 157 2.90 -12.91 5.87
N LEU A 158 2.80 -11.65 6.29
CA LEU A 158 3.80 -10.61 6.05
C LEU A 158 5.00 -10.74 7.00
N GLY A 159 5.00 -11.69 7.95
CA GLY A 159 6.09 -11.87 8.91
C GLY A 159 6.23 -10.70 9.88
N MET A 160 5.16 -9.93 10.12
CA MET A 160 5.17 -8.76 11.00
C MET A 160 4.83 -9.12 12.45
N VAL A 161 4.10 -10.20 12.65
CA VAL A 161 3.71 -10.68 13.98
C VAL A 161 3.97 -12.17 14.10
N ALA A 162 4.13 -12.60 15.35
CA ALA A 162 4.08 -14.01 15.72
C ALA A 162 3.01 -14.24 16.78
N VAL A 163 2.31 -15.37 16.65
CA VAL A 163 1.32 -15.82 17.64
C VAL A 163 1.97 -16.87 18.54
N GLU A 164 2.01 -16.59 19.84
CA GLU A 164 2.53 -17.49 20.88
C GLU A 164 1.44 -17.77 21.92
N GLY A 165 0.82 -18.96 21.85
CA GLY A 165 -0.33 -19.25 22.68
C GLY A 165 -1.44 -18.22 22.42
N ASP A 166 -1.90 -17.54 23.46
CA ASP A 166 -2.95 -16.51 23.37
C ASP A 166 -2.41 -15.07 23.18
N ARG A 167 -1.13 -14.92 22.85
CA ARG A 167 -0.52 -13.60 22.62
C ARG A 167 -0.06 -13.40 21.20
N VAL A 168 -0.15 -12.15 20.75
CA VAL A 168 0.38 -11.66 19.49
C VAL A 168 1.50 -10.68 19.80
N ARG A 169 2.70 -10.94 19.29
CA ARG A 169 3.84 -10.03 19.40
C ARG A 169 4.21 -9.47 18.04
N LEU A 170 4.54 -8.18 18.00
CA LEU A 170 5.24 -7.60 16.86
C LEU A 170 6.66 -8.16 16.79
N LEU A 171 7.12 -8.40 15.58
CA LEU A 171 8.51 -8.72 15.28
C LEU A 171 9.23 -7.40 14.96
N GLU A 172 10.44 -7.19 15.49
CA GLU A 172 11.27 -6.01 15.17
C GLU A 172 11.49 -5.84 13.65
N PRO A 173 11.56 -4.61 13.15
CA PRO A 173 10.41 -3.98 12.51
C PRO A 173 10.33 -4.25 11.01
N GLY A 174 9.12 -4.61 10.56
CA GLY A 174 8.48 -4.08 9.35
C GLY A 174 9.30 -4.08 8.07
N PHE A 175 8.91 -4.93 7.12
CA PHE A 175 9.39 -4.84 5.73
C PHE A 175 10.91 -4.85 5.57
N VAL A 176 11.70 -5.37 6.52
CA VAL A 176 13.14 -5.54 6.26
C VAL A 176 13.27 -6.52 5.11
N PRO A 177 13.71 -6.06 3.94
CA PRO A 177 13.84 -6.95 2.81
C PRO A 177 14.91 -7.99 3.17
N ARG A 178 14.74 -9.24 2.73
CA ARG A 178 15.83 -10.22 2.83
C ARG A 178 17.12 -9.56 2.32
N GLN A 179 18.28 -9.85 2.92
CA GLN A 179 19.55 -9.30 2.44
C GLN A 179 19.63 -9.41 0.90
N GLY A 180 19.92 -8.30 0.23
CA GLY A 180 19.99 -8.20 -1.23
C GLY A 180 18.66 -7.93 -1.94
N PHE A 181 17.49 -7.92 -1.29
CA PHE A 181 16.22 -7.67 -2.00
C PHE A 181 16.13 -6.27 -2.59
N ALA A 182 16.61 -5.23 -1.90
CA ALA A 182 16.58 -3.87 -2.45
C ALA A 182 17.37 -3.77 -3.76
N GLU A 183 18.59 -4.33 -3.77
CA GLU A 183 19.44 -4.41 -4.96
C GLU A 183 18.78 -5.24 -6.06
N MET A 184 18.27 -6.43 -5.74
CA MET A 184 17.58 -7.29 -6.71
C MET A 184 16.31 -6.65 -7.27
N ALA A 185 15.58 -5.89 -6.46
CA ALA A 185 14.40 -5.15 -6.89
C ALA A 185 14.77 -4.02 -7.87
N THR A 186 15.87 -3.29 -7.59
CA THR A 186 16.40 -2.29 -8.52
C THR A 186 16.77 -2.93 -9.86
N LEU A 187 17.60 -3.99 -9.85
CA LEU A 187 18.01 -4.69 -11.06
C LEU A 187 16.81 -5.25 -11.84
N MET A 188 15.84 -5.85 -11.15
CA MET A 188 14.60 -6.31 -11.77
C MET A 188 13.86 -5.15 -12.45
N SER A 189 13.73 -4.02 -11.76
CA SER A 189 12.97 -2.87 -12.27
C SER A 189 13.59 -2.26 -13.52
N GLU A 190 14.92 -2.11 -13.54
CA GLU A 190 15.66 -1.56 -14.69
C GLU A 190 15.52 -2.48 -15.90
N ASN A 191 15.79 -3.78 -15.71
CA ASN A 191 15.70 -4.76 -16.79
C ASN A 191 14.28 -4.85 -17.37
N VAL A 192 13.27 -4.99 -16.53
CA VAL A 192 11.88 -5.12 -16.99
C VAL A 192 11.40 -3.83 -17.67
N ARG A 193 11.75 -2.65 -17.13
CA ARG A 193 11.42 -1.36 -17.75
C ARG A 193 11.97 -1.28 -19.16
N ASP A 194 13.24 -1.58 -19.35
CA ASP A 194 13.91 -1.42 -20.64
C ASP A 194 13.36 -2.41 -21.68
N HIS A 195 13.05 -3.65 -21.27
CA HIS A 195 12.38 -4.62 -22.14
C HIS A 195 10.98 -4.19 -22.54
N VAL A 196 10.17 -3.67 -21.61
CA VAL A 196 8.82 -3.17 -21.92
C VAL A 196 8.89 -1.96 -22.84
N ALA A 197 9.79 -1.01 -22.57
CA ALA A 197 9.98 0.19 -23.42
C ALA A 197 10.33 -0.21 -24.86
N ALA A 198 11.31 -1.09 -25.04
CA ALA A 198 11.70 -1.59 -26.36
C ALA A 198 10.54 -2.30 -27.07
N ALA A 199 9.78 -3.15 -26.37
CA ALA A 199 8.63 -3.85 -26.94
C ALA A 199 7.53 -2.87 -27.39
N THR A 200 7.27 -1.81 -26.63
CA THR A 200 6.24 -0.81 -26.98
C THR A 200 6.62 0.08 -28.17
N LEU A 201 7.91 0.36 -28.38
CA LEU A 201 8.39 1.13 -29.53
C LEU A 201 8.29 0.34 -30.87
N ASN A 202 8.17 -0.98 -30.79
CA ASN A 202 8.06 -1.85 -31.97
C ASN A 202 6.61 -2.09 -32.44
N LEU A 203 5.62 -1.49 -31.76
CA LEU A 203 4.19 -1.56 -32.11
C LEU A 203 3.74 -0.37 -32.94
#